data_AF-A0A7S3H8I9-F1
#
_entry.id   AF-A0A7S3H8I9-F1
#
_cell.length_a   1.000
_cell.length_b   1.000
_cell.length_c   1.000
_cell.angle_alpha   90.00
_cell.angle_beta   90.00
_cell.angle_gamma   90.00
#
_symmetry.space_group_name_H-M   'P 1'
#
loop_
_entity.id
_entity.type
_entity.pdbx_description
1 polymer ?
#
loop_
_entity_poly.entity_id
_entity_poly.type
_entity_poly.pdbx_seq_one_letter_code
_entity_poly.pdbx_strand_id
1 'polypeptide(L)'
;VGEAQPAASTNVTMPKKYREIVITTIGLKPTDFTPTGVPQVSAAVLKKLAGKNLFGEDDEAVWGTAFEFFGKGEEGKRACRAIGALAAVGQVDATITNFLVPLQALVDKNNRIHCSLNLNTETGRLSSRRPNLQNQPALEKDQYKIRDAFIAEEGNTFIVADYGQLELRILAHISNCTSMIDAFRQGGCFHSRTAV
;
A
#
# COMPACT_ATOMS: atom_id res chain seq x y z
N VAL A 1 -7.04 58.76 44.92
CA VAL A 1 -7.30 58.74 43.46
C VAL A 1 -6.00 58.34 42.79
N GLY A 2 -5.87 57.06 42.43
CA GLY A 2 -4.70 56.50 41.78
C GLY A 2 -5.20 55.47 40.78
N GLU A 3 -5.03 55.77 39.50
CA GLU A 3 -5.58 55.04 38.37
C GLU A 3 -4.96 53.64 38.26
N ALA A 4 -5.81 52.64 38.02
CA ALA A 4 -5.38 51.30 37.65
C ALA A 4 -4.89 51.30 36.19
N GLN A 5 -3.69 50.79 35.94
CA GLN A 5 -3.19 50.51 34.59
C GLN A 5 -4.03 49.41 33.92
N PRO A 6 -4.39 49.52 32.64
CA PRO A 6 -5.06 48.44 31.93
C PRO A 6 -4.05 47.34 31.59
N ALA A 7 -4.43 46.10 31.88
CA ALA A 7 -3.69 44.90 31.49
C ALA A 7 -3.57 44.83 29.96
N ALA A 8 -2.34 44.66 29.47
CA ALA A 8 -2.08 44.40 28.06
C ALA A 8 -2.70 43.05 27.66
N SER A 9 -3.81 43.09 26.92
CA SER A 9 -4.38 41.92 26.28
C SER A 9 -3.44 41.47 25.16
N THR A 10 -2.55 40.52 25.44
CA THR A 10 -1.85 39.78 24.39
C THR A 10 -2.88 38.96 23.61
N ASN A 11 -3.37 39.51 22.52
CA ASN A 11 -4.15 38.78 21.52
C ASN A 11 -3.23 37.73 20.88
N VAL A 12 -3.19 36.53 21.46
CA VAL A 12 -2.66 35.34 20.80
C VAL A 12 -3.68 34.98 19.71
N THR A 13 -3.45 35.48 18.50
CA THR A 13 -4.28 35.20 17.34
C THR A 13 -4.27 33.69 17.09
N MET A 14 -5.40 33.01 17.34
CA MET A 14 -5.53 31.60 17.00
C MET A 14 -5.27 31.42 15.49
N PRO A 15 -4.47 30.42 15.07
CA PRO A 15 -4.19 30.22 13.66
C PRO A 15 -5.49 30.01 12.88
N LYS A 16 -5.64 30.72 11.76
CA LYS A 16 -6.83 30.63 10.89
C LYS A 16 -7.05 29.16 10.47
N LYS A 17 -8.31 28.71 10.55
CA LYS A 17 -8.76 27.37 10.15
C LYS A 17 -8.48 27.05 8.68
N TYR A 18 -8.36 28.08 7.83
CA TYR A 18 -8.05 27.98 6.42
C TYR A 18 -6.85 28.85 6.09
N ARG A 19 -5.88 28.27 5.38
CA ARG A 19 -4.70 28.95 4.85
C ARG A 19 -4.82 29.04 3.34
N GLU A 20 -4.50 30.19 2.81
CA GLU A 20 -4.38 30.39 1.36
C GLU A 20 -3.05 29.78 0.93
N ILE A 21 -3.11 28.69 0.14
CA ILE A 21 -1.93 28.00 -0.37
C ILE A 21 -1.93 28.17 -1.88
N VAL A 22 -0.91 28.84 -2.40
CA VAL A 22 -0.66 28.93 -3.84
C VAL A 22 0.22 27.74 -4.23
N ILE A 23 -0.32 26.83 -5.03
CA ILE A 23 0.44 25.71 -5.60
C ILE A 23 0.88 26.11 -7.00
N THR A 24 2.17 26.38 -7.17
CA THR A 24 2.77 26.61 -8.49
C THR A 24 3.29 25.29 -9.06
N THR A 25 3.02 25.04 -10.34
CA THR A 25 3.61 23.89 -11.03
C THR A 25 5.10 24.13 -11.28
N ILE A 26 5.90 23.07 -11.13
CA ILE A 26 7.32 23.09 -11.51
C ILE A 26 7.51 22.93 -13.02
N GLY A 27 6.44 22.69 -13.80
CA GLY A 27 6.50 22.48 -15.25
C GLY A 27 6.63 21.00 -15.68
N LEU A 28 6.69 20.08 -14.72
CA LEU A 28 6.68 18.64 -14.99
C LEU A 28 5.31 18.22 -15.56
N LYS A 29 5.31 17.64 -16.75
CA LYS A 29 4.06 17.17 -17.40
C LYS A 29 3.56 15.90 -16.72
N PRO A 30 2.29 15.85 -16.25
CA PRO A 30 1.70 14.63 -15.72
C PRO A 30 1.73 13.50 -16.76
N THR A 31 2.05 12.29 -16.32
CA THR A 31 2.03 11.10 -17.19
C THR A 31 0.68 10.40 -17.21
N ASP A 32 -0.10 10.53 -16.15
CA ASP A 32 -1.33 9.80 -15.90
C ASP A 32 -2.34 10.71 -15.18
N PHE A 33 -3.63 10.49 -15.43
CA PHE A 33 -4.73 11.31 -14.92
C PHE A 33 -5.81 10.45 -14.26
N THR A 34 -6.48 10.97 -13.24
CA THR A 34 -7.63 10.31 -12.62
C THR A 34 -8.82 10.33 -13.59
N PRO A 35 -9.88 9.54 -13.34
CA PRO A 35 -11.14 9.66 -14.10
C PRO A 35 -11.75 11.07 -14.08
N THR A 36 -11.43 11.86 -13.06
CA THR A 36 -11.87 13.26 -12.91
C THR A 36 -10.94 14.28 -13.60
N GLY A 37 -9.89 13.81 -14.29
CA GLY A 37 -8.98 14.64 -15.07
C GLY A 37 -7.87 15.34 -14.26
N VAL A 38 -7.69 15.01 -12.99
CA VAL A 38 -6.59 15.57 -12.19
C VAL A 38 -5.32 14.71 -12.32
N PRO A 39 -4.11 15.29 -12.25
CA PRO A 39 -2.86 14.53 -12.28
C PRO A 39 -2.81 13.43 -11.21
N GLN A 40 -2.46 12.20 -11.61
CA GLN A 40 -2.30 11.11 -10.65
C GLN A 40 -0.98 11.23 -9.89
N VAL A 41 -1.03 10.90 -8.60
CA VAL A 41 0.13 10.79 -7.69
C VAL A 41 0.21 9.40 -7.06
N SER A 42 -0.29 8.38 -7.77
CA SER A 42 -0.26 7.00 -7.30
C SER A 42 1.17 6.49 -7.16
N ALA A 43 1.38 5.45 -6.35
CA ALA A 43 2.69 4.82 -6.21
C ALA A 43 3.27 4.35 -7.57
N ALA A 44 2.42 3.96 -8.53
CA ALA A 44 2.84 3.59 -9.87
C ALA A 44 3.42 4.78 -10.65
N VAL A 45 2.75 5.94 -10.60
CA VAL A 45 3.24 7.18 -11.23
C VAL A 45 4.56 7.62 -10.58
N LEU A 46 4.62 7.64 -9.25
CA LEU A 46 5.84 8.03 -8.54
C LEU A 46 7.01 7.08 -8.87
N LYS A 47 6.77 5.76 -8.97
CA LYS A 47 7.80 4.79 -9.39
C LYS A 47 8.25 5.02 -10.83
N LYS A 48 7.37 5.43 -11.75
CA LYS A 48 7.74 5.78 -13.13
C LYS A 48 8.59 7.05 -13.21
N LEU A 49 8.26 8.06 -12.40
CA LEU A 49 9.04 9.29 -12.28
C LEU A 49 10.43 9.02 -11.66
N ALA A 50 10.47 8.18 -10.62
CA ALA A 50 11.67 7.88 -9.86
C ALA A 50 12.62 6.92 -10.60
N GLY A 51 12.09 5.79 -11.09
CA GLY A 51 12.90 4.69 -11.62
C GLY A 51 13.00 3.50 -10.67
N LYS A 52 14.05 2.68 -10.81
CA LYS A 52 14.28 1.43 -10.05
C LYS A 52 15.71 1.37 -9.51
N ASN A 53 15.92 0.57 -8.47
CA ASN A 53 17.23 0.33 -7.83
C ASN A 53 17.95 1.61 -7.38
N LEU A 54 17.19 2.59 -6.88
CA LEU A 54 17.66 3.96 -6.67
C LEU A 54 18.57 4.16 -5.44
N PHE A 55 18.59 3.19 -4.54
CA PHE A 55 19.30 3.25 -3.25
C PHE A 55 20.55 2.35 -3.21
N GLY A 56 20.87 1.67 -4.32
CA GLY A 56 22.12 0.93 -4.51
C GLY A 56 23.18 1.75 -5.23
N GLU A 57 24.14 1.07 -5.86
CA GLU A 57 25.15 1.70 -6.71
C GLU A 57 24.52 2.36 -7.95
N ASP A 58 25.11 3.46 -8.41
CA ASP A 58 24.55 4.29 -9.49
C ASP A 58 24.40 3.53 -10.82
N ASP A 59 25.27 2.56 -11.03
CA ASP A 59 25.39 1.70 -12.21
C ASP A 59 24.31 0.61 -12.26
N GLU A 60 23.69 0.30 -11.11
CA GLU A 60 22.52 -0.58 -11.03
C GLU A 60 21.19 0.17 -11.17
N ALA A 61 21.22 1.49 -11.02
CA ALA A 61 20.04 2.35 -10.99
C ALA A 61 19.47 2.57 -12.40
N VAL A 62 18.17 2.36 -12.53
CA VAL A 62 17.42 2.73 -13.75
C VAL A 62 16.67 4.01 -13.44
N TRP A 63 17.11 5.12 -14.04
CA TRP A 63 16.55 6.44 -13.77
C TRP A 63 15.21 6.66 -14.47
N GLY A 64 14.23 7.19 -13.73
CA GLY A 64 12.90 7.51 -14.27
C GLY A 64 12.84 8.84 -15.02
N THR A 65 11.64 9.26 -15.41
CA THR A 65 11.46 10.49 -16.23
C THR A 65 11.83 11.78 -15.51
N ALA A 66 11.91 11.77 -14.17
CA ALA A 66 12.38 12.93 -13.41
C ALA A 66 13.86 13.24 -13.69
N PHE A 67 14.68 12.25 -14.02
CA PHE A 67 16.11 12.44 -14.27
C PHE A 67 16.37 13.44 -15.39
N GLU A 68 15.66 13.26 -16.52
CA GLU A 68 15.74 14.14 -17.68
C GLU A 68 15.21 15.55 -17.37
N PHE A 69 14.10 15.62 -16.64
CA PHE A 69 13.46 16.89 -16.30
C PHE A 69 14.34 17.79 -15.43
N PHE A 70 15.03 17.21 -14.44
CA PHE A 70 15.90 17.96 -13.51
C PHE A 70 17.34 18.13 -14.03
N GLY A 71 17.55 18.07 -15.35
CA GLY A 71 18.83 18.43 -15.96
C GLY A 71 19.88 17.32 -16.00
N LYS A 72 19.49 16.05 -15.73
CA LYS A 72 20.39 14.88 -15.65
C LYS A 72 21.47 15.06 -14.57
N GLY A 73 22.54 14.28 -14.66
CA GLY A 73 23.67 14.34 -13.71
C GLY A 73 23.23 14.12 -12.26
N GLU A 74 23.96 14.70 -11.32
CA GLU A 74 23.66 14.52 -9.89
C GLU A 74 22.31 15.09 -9.46
N GLU A 75 21.86 16.19 -10.08
CA GLU A 75 20.58 16.80 -9.73
C GLU A 75 19.39 15.93 -10.15
N GLY A 76 19.44 15.38 -11.38
CA GLY A 76 18.49 14.37 -11.84
C GLY A 76 18.49 13.12 -10.96
N LYS A 77 19.66 12.59 -10.59
CA LYS A 77 19.76 11.43 -9.69
C LYS A 77 19.13 11.71 -8.33
N ARG A 78 19.41 12.87 -7.74
CA ARG A 78 18.85 13.30 -6.45
C ARG A 78 17.34 13.44 -6.52
N ALA A 79 16.79 14.00 -7.60
CA ALA A 79 15.35 14.11 -7.78
C ALA A 79 14.67 12.73 -7.87
N CYS A 80 15.22 11.81 -8.68
CA CYS A 80 14.73 10.44 -8.77
C CYS A 80 14.75 9.72 -7.42
N ARG A 81 15.85 9.84 -6.67
CA ARG A 81 15.97 9.27 -5.32
C ARG A 81 14.95 9.85 -4.35
N ALA A 82 14.74 11.17 -4.36
CA ALA A 82 13.78 11.84 -3.50
C ALA A 82 12.34 11.37 -3.79
N ILE A 83 11.97 11.26 -5.07
CA ILE A 83 10.64 10.75 -5.47
C ILE A 83 10.50 9.27 -5.10
N GLY A 84 11.54 8.47 -5.29
CA GLY A 84 11.58 7.07 -4.87
C GLY A 84 11.38 6.91 -3.36
N ALA A 85 12.05 7.76 -2.57
CA ALA A 85 11.90 7.79 -1.12
C ALA A 85 10.48 8.19 -0.70
N LEU A 86 9.88 9.19 -1.36
CA LEU A 86 8.49 9.57 -1.14
C LEU A 86 7.53 8.39 -1.39
N ALA A 87 7.73 7.64 -2.47
CA ALA A 87 6.92 6.45 -2.76
C ALA A 87 7.13 5.32 -1.72
N ALA A 88 8.34 5.21 -1.15
CA ALA A 88 8.64 4.26 -0.09
C ALA A 88 7.94 4.65 1.22
N VAL A 89 7.99 5.92 1.62
CA VAL A 89 7.29 6.44 2.81
C VAL A 89 5.79 6.16 2.72
N GLY A 90 5.16 6.38 1.56
CA GLY A 90 3.73 6.07 1.40
C GLY A 90 3.39 4.59 1.64
N GLN A 91 4.29 3.66 1.30
CA GLN A 91 4.12 2.23 1.58
C GLN A 91 4.33 1.90 3.06
N VAL A 92 5.28 2.56 3.72
CA VAL A 92 5.51 2.46 5.17
C VAL A 92 4.27 2.93 5.93
N ASP A 93 3.79 4.13 5.61
CA ASP A 93 2.63 4.74 6.26
C ASP A 93 1.37 3.89 6.07
N ALA A 94 1.16 3.35 4.87
CA ALA A 94 0.08 2.42 4.62
C ALA A 94 0.19 1.15 5.48
N THR A 95 1.41 0.62 5.65
CA THR A 95 1.63 -0.55 6.51
C THR A 95 1.31 -0.26 7.98
N ILE A 96 1.81 0.87 8.48
CA ILE A 96 1.58 1.31 9.87
C ILE A 96 0.08 1.51 10.11
N THR A 97 -0.58 2.26 9.22
CA THR A 97 -1.98 2.67 9.39
C THR A 97 -2.94 1.49 9.24
N ASN A 98 -2.69 0.61 8.27
CA ASN A 98 -3.63 -0.48 7.96
C ASN A 98 -3.41 -1.74 8.80
N PHE A 99 -2.19 -1.97 9.28
CA PHE A 99 -1.85 -3.20 10.00
C PHE A 99 -1.36 -2.91 11.41
N LEU A 100 -0.25 -2.20 11.57
CA LEU A 100 0.45 -2.11 12.85
C LEU A 100 -0.43 -1.47 13.94
N VAL A 101 -0.98 -0.29 13.65
CA VAL A 101 -1.82 0.46 14.61
C VAL A 101 -3.11 -0.30 14.94
N PRO A 102 -3.89 -0.81 13.97
CA PRO A 102 -5.10 -1.59 14.28
C PRO A 102 -4.83 -2.86 15.07
N LEU A 103 -3.77 -3.62 14.75
CA LEU A 103 -3.44 -4.86 15.44
C LEU A 103 -3.07 -4.60 16.91
N GLN A 104 -2.31 -3.53 17.18
CA GLN A 104 -1.95 -3.13 18.54
C GLN A 104 -3.15 -2.58 19.33
N ALA A 105 -4.03 -1.80 18.67
CA ALA A 105 -5.14 -1.13 19.35
C ALA A 105 -6.35 -2.04 19.63
N LEU A 106 -6.53 -3.11 18.83
CA LEU A 106 -7.72 -3.98 18.89
C LEU A 106 -7.44 -5.34 19.52
N VAL A 107 -6.23 -5.54 20.06
CA VAL A 107 -5.91 -6.74 20.81
C VAL A 107 -6.66 -6.74 22.15
N ASP A 108 -7.14 -7.91 22.58
CA ASP A 108 -7.74 -8.06 23.89
C ASP A 108 -6.70 -8.24 25.00
N LYS A 109 -7.16 -8.31 26.26
CA LYS A 109 -6.32 -8.52 27.44
C LYS A 109 -5.49 -9.81 27.44
N ASN A 110 -5.85 -10.77 26.58
CA ASN A 110 -5.20 -12.07 26.45
C ASN A 110 -4.32 -12.13 25.18
N ASN A 111 -3.99 -10.99 24.59
CA ASN A 111 -3.22 -10.89 23.34
C ASN A 111 -3.89 -11.55 22.13
N ARG A 112 -5.23 -11.64 22.10
CA ARG A 112 -5.99 -12.18 20.96
C ARG A 112 -6.62 -11.06 20.15
N ILE A 113 -6.63 -11.24 18.83
CA ILE A 113 -7.29 -10.32 17.90
C ILE A 113 -8.58 -10.96 17.39
N HIS A 114 -9.66 -10.19 17.45
CA HIS A 114 -10.99 -10.62 17.03
C HIS A 114 -11.46 -9.76 15.86
N CYS A 115 -11.64 -10.37 14.67
CA CYS A 115 -12.21 -9.65 13.53
C CYS A 115 -13.72 -9.88 13.43
N SER A 116 -14.42 -8.93 12.81
CA SER A 116 -15.82 -9.10 12.41
C SER A 116 -15.89 -9.55 10.95
N LEU A 117 -16.57 -10.67 10.70
CA LEU A 117 -16.87 -11.15 9.35
C LEU A 117 -18.23 -10.60 8.87
N ASN A 118 -18.25 -10.06 7.67
CA ASN A 118 -19.44 -9.66 6.95
C ASN A 118 -19.73 -10.68 5.84
N LEU A 119 -20.90 -11.30 5.94
CA LEU A 119 -21.37 -12.37 5.05
C LEU A 119 -22.11 -11.80 3.81
N ASN A 120 -22.61 -10.56 3.90
CA ASN A 120 -23.44 -9.95 2.87
C ASN A 120 -22.58 -9.11 1.93
N THR A 121 -21.79 -9.76 1.07
CA THR A 121 -21.09 -9.07 -0.03
C THR A 121 -21.74 -9.40 -1.37
N GLU A 122 -21.70 -8.46 -2.31
CA GLU A 122 -22.31 -8.63 -3.63
C GLU A 122 -21.75 -9.82 -4.42
N THR A 123 -20.47 -10.16 -4.20
CA THR A 123 -19.79 -11.29 -4.85
C THR A 123 -20.02 -12.64 -4.14
N GLY A 124 -20.65 -12.64 -2.96
CA GLY A 124 -20.77 -13.81 -2.10
C GLY A 124 -19.51 -14.16 -1.30
N ARG A 125 -18.40 -13.41 -1.44
CA ARG A 125 -17.20 -13.58 -0.60
C ARG A 125 -17.44 -13.09 0.83
N LEU A 126 -16.69 -13.61 1.79
CA LEU A 126 -16.61 -13.00 3.13
C LEU A 126 -15.77 -11.73 3.07
N SER A 127 -16.12 -10.72 3.86
CA SER A 127 -15.26 -9.56 4.11
C SER A 127 -14.96 -9.41 5.60
N SER A 128 -13.75 -8.99 5.98
CA SER A 128 -13.35 -8.83 7.38
C SER A 128 -13.07 -7.37 7.73
N ARG A 129 -13.44 -6.96 8.94
CA ARG A 129 -13.19 -5.62 9.47
C ARG A 129 -12.96 -5.63 10.98
N ARG A 130 -12.29 -4.58 11.46
CA ARG A 130 -11.99 -4.33 12.89
C ARG A 130 -11.27 -5.50 13.60
N PRO A 131 -10.00 -5.80 13.28
CA PRO A 131 -9.23 -5.36 12.11
C PRO A 131 -9.55 -6.21 10.87
N ASN A 132 -9.08 -5.80 9.70
CA ASN A 132 -9.17 -6.63 8.49
C ASN A 132 -8.07 -7.70 8.52
N LEU A 133 -8.47 -8.97 8.69
CA LEU A 133 -7.55 -10.11 8.76
C LEU A 133 -7.44 -10.88 7.44
N GLN A 134 -8.17 -10.48 6.40
CA GLN A 134 -8.08 -11.10 5.07
C GLN A 134 -6.99 -10.47 4.21
N ASN A 135 -6.78 -9.16 4.31
CA ASN A 135 -5.86 -8.41 3.45
C ASN A 135 -4.43 -8.34 4.03
N GLN A 136 -3.96 -9.40 4.68
CA GLN A 136 -2.59 -9.43 5.18
C GLN A 136 -1.59 -9.43 4.01
N PRO A 137 -0.39 -8.82 4.18
CA PRO A 137 0.64 -8.87 3.16
C PRO A 137 0.91 -10.33 2.72
N ALA A 138 1.04 -10.55 1.41
CA ALA A 138 1.44 -11.86 0.89
C ALA A 138 2.84 -12.22 1.43
N LEU A 139 3.11 -13.51 1.66
CA LEU A 139 4.33 -13.97 2.33
C LEU A 139 5.59 -13.41 1.65
N GLU A 140 5.62 -13.45 0.32
CA GLU A 140 6.74 -12.98 -0.50
C GLU A 140 6.87 -11.45 -0.56
N LYS A 141 5.87 -10.70 -0.08
CA LYS A 141 5.83 -9.23 -0.08
C LYS A 141 5.77 -8.63 1.32
N ASP A 142 5.84 -9.46 2.37
CA ASP A 142 5.76 -9.02 3.76
C ASP A 142 7.12 -8.50 4.25
N GLN A 143 7.53 -7.34 3.72
CA GLN A 143 8.83 -6.73 4.02
C GLN A 143 9.05 -6.51 5.53
N TYR A 144 7.99 -6.23 6.28
CA TYR A 144 8.04 -5.93 7.71
C TYR A 144 7.68 -7.13 8.59
N LYS A 145 7.48 -8.31 7.99
CA LYS A 145 7.15 -9.55 8.70
C LYS A 145 5.94 -9.38 9.63
N ILE A 146 4.91 -8.67 9.17
CA ILE A 146 3.68 -8.45 9.92
C ILE A 146 3.02 -9.78 10.29
N ARG A 147 3.15 -10.80 9.43
CA ARG A 147 2.58 -12.12 9.67
C ARG A 147 3.22 -12.85 10.85
N ASP A 148 4.48 -12.56 11.18
CA ASP A 148 5.18 -13.17 12.33
C ASP A 148 4.57 -12.74 13.68
N ALA A 149 3.77 -11.66 13.69
CA ALA A 149 3.03 -11.26 14.88
C ALA A 149 1.85 -12.19 15.22
N PHE A 150 1.40 -13.00 14.26
CA PHE A 150 0.34 -13.97 14.47
C PHE A 150 0.95 -15.31 14.87
N ILE A 151 0.88 -15.62 16.15
CA ILE A 151 1.39 -16.88 16.72
C ILE A 151 0.25 -17.73 17.26
N ALA A 152 0.45 -19.05 17.20
CA ALA A 152 -0.42 -19.99 17.91
C ALA A 152 -0.12 -19.91 19.41
N GLU A 153 -1.13 -20.19 20.22
CA GLU A 153 -0.96 -20.33 21.66
C GLU A 153 -0.11 -21.57 22.00
N GLU A 154 0.57 -21.56 23.15
CA GLU A 154 1.46 -22.64 23.58
C GLU A 154 0.78 -24.02 23.48
N GLY A 155 1.51 -25.01 22.98
CA GLY A 155 0.97 -26.34 22.71
C GLY A 155 0.09 -26.47 21.46
N ASN A 156 -0.14 -25.37 20.71
CA ASN A 156 -0.90 -25.38 19.46
C ASN A 156 -0.05 -25.00 18.25
N THR A 157 -0.57 -25.33 17.06
CA THR A 157 0.04 -25.00 15.77
C THR A 157 -1.03 -24.43 14.84
N PHE A 158 -0.66 -23.44 14.03
CA PHE A 158 -1.52 -22.98 12.93
C PHE A 158 -1.45 -23.92 11.74
N ILE A 159 -2.62 -24.27 11.21
CA ILE A 159 -2.77 -24.99 9.95
C ILE A 159 -3.34 -24.01 8.94
N VAL A 160 -2.59 -23.75 7.88
CA VAL A 160 -3.02 -22.91 6.77
C VAL A 160 -3.27 -23.79 5.56
N ALA A 161 -4.46 -23.67 4.98
CA ALA A 161 -4.85 -24.36 3.76
C ALA A 161 -5.41 -23.35 2.76
N ASP A 162 -4.90 -23.38 1.53
CA ASP A 162 -5.36 -22.55 0.42
C ASP A 162 -5.63 -23.45 -0.79
N TYR A 163 -6.69 -23.15 -1.53
CA TYR A 163 -7.06 -23.90 -2.72
C TYR A 163 -6.16 -23.52 -3.88
N GLY A 164 -5.35 -24.47 -4.34
CA GLY A 164 -4.52 -24.29 -5.53
C GLY A 164 -5.34 -23.98 -6.78
N GLN A 165 -5.28 -22.74 -7.26
CA GLN A 165 -5.93 -22.28 -8.50
C GLN A 165 -7.46 -22.42 -8.50
N LEU A 166 -8.12 -22.17 -7.37
CA LEU A 166 -9.56 -22.37 -7.21
C LEU A 166 -10.39 -21.75 -8.34
N GLU A 167 -10.16 -20.48 -8.65
CA GLU A 167 -10.95 -19.75 -9.65
C GLU A 167 -10.82 -20.37 -11.05
N LEU A 168 -9.62 -20.79 -11.45
CA LEU A 168 -9.41 -21.45 -12.75
C LEU A 168 -10.04 -22.85 -12.78
N ARG A 169 -10.06 -23.57 -11.66
CA ARG A 169 -10.77 -24.86 -11.56
C ARG A 169 -12.28 -24.69 -11.68
N ILE A 170 -12.83 -23.66 -11.03
CA ILE A 170 -14.24 -23.28 -11.16
C ILE A 170 -14.55 -22.92 -12.62
N LEU A 171 -13.70 -22.09 -13.25
CA LEU A 171 -13.86 -21.72 -14.66
C LEU A 171 -13.84 -22.94 -15.59
N ALA A 172 -12.88 -23.86 -15.41
CA ALA A 172 -12.80 -25.09 -16.20
C ALA A 172 -14.09 -25.93 -16.07
N HIS A 173 -14.65 -26.01 -14.87
CA HIS A 173 -15.89 -26.71 -14.59
C HIS A 173 -17.11 -26.03 -15.23
N ILE A 174 -17.30 -24.73 -15.01
CA ILE A 174 -18.46 -23.98 -15.53
C ILE A 174 -18.44 -23.90 -17.06
N SER A 175 -17.26 -23.75 -17.66
CA SER A 175 -17.11 -23.70 -19.13
C SER A 175 -17.14 -25.08 -19.80
N ASN A 176 -17.04 -26.17 -19.02
CA ASN A 176 -16.81 -27.53 -19.53
C ASN A 176 -15.63 -27.63 -20.50
N CYS A 177 -14.60 -26.80 -20.31
CA CYS A 177 -13.43 -26.80 -21.19
C CYS A 177 -12.58 -28.04 -20.94
N THR A 178 -12.68 -29.02 -21.84
CA THR A 178 -11.99 -30.33 -21.73
C THR A 178 -10.48 -30.17 -21.59
N SER A 179 -9.85 -29.28 -22.36
CA SER A 179 -8.41 -29.04 -22.27
C SER A 179 -7.98 -28.49 -20.90
N MET A 180 -8.77 -27.61 -20.28
CA MET A 180 -8.48 -27.12 -18.92
C MET A 180 -8.70 -28.20 -17.87
N ILE A 181 -9.80 -28.96 -17.98
CA ILE A 181 -10.13 -30.04 -17.05
C ILE A 181 -9.04 -31.11 -17.07
N ASP A 182 -8.62 -31.55 -18.25
CA ASP A 182 -7.58 -32.57 -18.40
C ASP A 182 -6.21 -32.06 -17.92
N ALA A 183 -5.88 -30.79 -18.19
CA ALA A 183 -4.68 -30.17 -17.64
C ALA A 183 -4.68 -30.20 -16.10
N PHE A 184 -5.79 -29.88 -15.45
CA PHE A 184 -5.89 -29.97 -13.97
C PHE A 184 -5.82 -31.40 -13.45
N ARG A 185 -6.41 -32.38 -14.15
CA ARG A 185 -6.36 -33.81 -13.79
C ARG A 185 -4.95 -34.38 -13.86
N GLN A 186 -4.14 -33.88 -14.79
CA GLN A 186 -2.74 -34.27 -14.96
C GLN A 186 -1.80 -33.57 -13.96
N GLY A 187 -2.32 -32.82 -12.98
CA GLY A 187 -1.51 -32.05 -12.03
C GLY A 187 -0.92 -30.76 -12.62
N GLY A 188 -1.42 -30.32 -13.79
CA GLY A 188 -0.97 -29.10 -14.44
C GLY A 188 -1.21 -27.86 -13.57
N CYS A 189 -0.13 -27.10 -13.36
CA CYS A 189 -0.17 -25.79 -12.71
C CYS A 189 -0.13 -24.70 -13.79
N PHE A 190 -1.23 -23.96 -13.95
CA PHE A 190 -1.28 -22.89 -14.96
C PHE A 190 -0.40 -21.68 -14.60
N HIS A 191 -0.05 -21.47 -13.32
CA HIS A 191 0.88 -20.40 -12.93
C HIS A 191 2.25 -20.54 -13.61
N SER A 192 2.69 -21.78 -13.88
CA SER A 192 3.98 -22.07 -14.52
C SER A 192 3.96 -21.92 -16.04
N ARG A 193 2.77 -21.93 -16.67
CA ARG A 193 2.64 -21.90 -18.14
C ARG A 193 2.43 -20.50 -18.71
N THR A 194 1.99 -19.55 -17.89
CA THR A 194 1.73 -18.15 -18.29
C THR A 194 2.69 -17.14 -17.67
N ALA A 195 3.65 -17.59 -16.86
CA ALA A 195 4.75 -16.74 -16.41
C ALA A 195 5.73 -16.55 -17.58
N VAL A 196 5.53 -15.45 -18.33
CA VAL A 196 6.48 -14.90 -19.32
C VAL A 196 6.98 -13.57 -18.78
#